data_AF-T0ZV71-F1
#
_entry.id   AF-T0ZV71-F1
#
_cell.length_a   1.000
_cell.length_b   1.000
_cell.length_c   1.000
_cell.angle_alpha   90.00
_cell.angle_beta   90.00
_cell.angle_gamma   90.00
#
_symmetry.space_group_name_H-M   'P 1'
#
loop_
_entity.id
_entity.type
_entity.pdbx_description
1 polymer ?
#
loop_
_entity_poly.entity_id
_entity_poly.type
_entity_poly.pdbx_seq_one_letter_code
_entity_poly.pdbx_strand_id
1 'polypeptide(L)'
;RYPDGRLEQIDKGTFPPNPWIDAIFEDRDGNLWLGSHTQSLYRVANSWTARYGQDAGLDDPFVWTLAAGTDGSIDIGTNGGLSKLADGVVTTLVP
;
A
#
# COMPACT_ATOMS: atom_id res chain seq x y z
N ARG A 1 12.03 -0.61 12.56
CA ARG A 1 12.45 0.39 13.59
C ARG A 1 13.97 0.40 13.70
N TYR A 2 14.62 1.54 13.46
CA TYR A 2 16.06 1.67 13.72
C TYR A 2 16.33 1.84 15.23
N PRO A 3 17.21 1.02 15.84
CA PRO A 3 17.50 1.07 17.29
C PRO A 3 18.08 2.40 17.78
N ASP A 4 18.62 3.22 16.88
CA ASP A 4 19.31 4.48 17.18
C ASP A 4 18.40 5.71 17.05
N GLY A 5 17.12 5.53 16.70
CA GLY A 5 16.18 6.63 16.51
C GLY A 5 16.46 7.51 15.29
N ARG A 6 17.32 7.08 14.35
CA ARG A 6 17.55 7.82 13.11
C ARG A 6 16.30 7.79 12.24
N LEU A 7 15.96 8.97 11.73
CA LEU A 7 15.01 9.12 10.64
C LEU A 7 15.74 8.83 9.33
N GLU A 8 15.19 7.91 8.55
CA GLU A 8 15.57 7.70 7.16
C GLU A 8 14.52 8.37 6.28
N GLN A 9 14.97 9.15 5.32
CA GLN A 9 14.10 9.80 4.36
C GLN A 9 14.09 8.97 3.08
N ILE A 10 12.90 8.57 2.65
CA ILE A 10 12.71 8.04 1.30
C ILE A 10 12.80 9.20 0.32
N ASP A 11 13.55 9.02 -0.76
CA ASP A 11 13.78 10.05 -1.77
C ASP A 11 12.47 10.62 -2.33
N LYS A 12 12.44 11.95 -2.55
CA LYS A 12 11.26 12.64 -3.08
C LYS A 12 10.84 12.16 -4.46
N GLY A 13 11.75 11.56 -5.24
CA GLY A 13 11.44 11.01 -6.57
C GLY A 13 10.77 9.64 -6.53
N THR A 14 10.74 8.99 -5.37
CA THR A 14 10.16 7.65 -5.18
C THR A 14 8.63 7.69 -5.21
N PHE A 15 8.05 8.79 -4.72
CA PHE A 15 6.62 9.04 -4.76
C PHE A 15 6.31 10.23 -5.66
N PRO A 16 5.14 10.26 -6.32
CA PRO A 16 4.68 11.48 -6.95
C PRO A 16 4.48 12.59 -5.92
N PRO A 17 4.47 13.87 -6.34
CA PRO A 17 4.23 14.99 -5.44
C PRO A 17 2.93 14.82 -4.65
N ASN A 18 2.95 15.17 -3.36
CA ASN A 18 1.81 15.12 -2.44
C ASN A 18 1.07 13.77 -2.45
N PRO A 19 1.72 12.68 -2.04
CA PRO A 19 1.12 11.36 -2.13
C PRO A 19 -0.04 11.14 -1.16
N TRP A 20 -0.25 12.03 -0.18
CA TRP A 20 -1.30 11.96 0.85
C TRP A 20 -1.58 10.53 1.35
N ILE A 21 -0.67 10.05 2.19
CA ILE A 21 -0.74 8.71 2.78
C ILE A 21 -1.66 8.75 4.01
N ASP A 22 -2.76 7.99 3.97
CA ASP A 22 -3.74 7.89 5.07
C ASP A 22 -3.64 6.54 5.80
N ALA A 23 -3.15 5.50 5.13
CA ALA A 23 -3.02 4.16 5.68
C ALA A 23 -1.57 3.67 5.63
N ILE A 24 -1.13 3.04 6.71
CA ILE A 24 0.18 2.39 6.79
C ILE A 24 -0.02 1.00 7.38
N PHE A 25 0.55 -0.02 6.74
CA PHE A 25 0.55 -1.40 7.19
C PHE A 25 1.93 -2.02 6.97
N GLU A 26 2.45 -2.78 7.93
CA GLU A 26 3.69 -3.54 7.79
C GLU A 26 3.34 -5.02 7.65
N ASP A 27 3.81 -5.65 6.56
CA ASP A 27 3.60 -7.09 6.36
C ASP A 27 4.62 -7.93 7.15
N ARG A 28 4.44 -9.26 7.09
CA ARG A 28 5.27 -10.21 7.84
C ARG A 28 6.74 -10.25 7.39
N ASP A 29 7.02 -9.78 6.18
CA ASP A 29 8.37 -9.72 5.61
C ASP A 29 9.03 -8.36 5.89
N GLY A 30 8.37 -7.47 6.63
CA GLY A 30 8.87 -6.14 6.99
C GLY A 30 8.71 -5.10 5.88
N ASN A 31 7.87 -5.37 4.87
CA ASN A 31 7.57 -4.36 3.85
C ASN A 31 6.50 -3.41 4.37
N LEU A 32 6.66 -2.12 4.07
CA LEU A 32 5.68 -1.10 4.38
C LEU A 32 4.74 -0.90 3.21
N TRP A 33 3.45 -0.96 3.50
CA TRP A 33 2.36 -0.70 2.57
C TRP A 33 1.74 0.64 2.93
N LEU A 34 1.69 1.54 1.95
CA LEU A 34 1.23 2.91 2.11
C LEU A 34 0.01 3.11 1.24
N GLY A 35 -1.17 3.18 1.87
CA GLY A 35 -2.41 3.50 1.21
C GLY A 35 -2.57 5.01 1.10
N SER A 36 -2.90 5.49 -0.10
CA SER A 36 -3.18 6.90 -0.32
C SER A 36 -4.54 7.15 -0.91
N HIS A 37 -5.15 8.27 -0.51
CA HIS A 37 -6.40 8.73 -1.08
C HIS A 37 -6.25 9.55 -2.37
N THR A 38 -5.07 9.59 -3.00
CA THR A 38 -4.87 10.24 -4.31
C THR A 38 -4.05 9.42 -5.31
N GLN A 39 -3.23 8.49 -4.84
CA GLN A 39 -2.21 7.86 -5.66
C GLN A 39 -2.13 6.34 -5.50
N SER A 40 -3.22 5.70 -5.04
CA SER A 40 -3.33 4.24 -4.90
C SER A 40 -2.47 3.66 -3.77
N LEU A 41 -2.13 2.38 -3.87
CA LEU A 41 -1.34 1.65 -2.88
C LEU A 41 0.13 1.60 -3.30
N TYR A 42 1.03 1.86 -2.37
CA TYR A 42 2.47 1.67 -2.56
C TYR A 42 3.00 0.58 -1.64
N ARG A 43 3.97 -0.18 -2.14
CA ARG A 43 4.82 -1.06 -1.34
C ARG A 43 6.23 -0.49 -1.31
N VAL A 44 6.74 -0.23 -0.12
CA VAL A 44 8.13 0.11 0.15
C VAL A 44 8.79 -1.10 0.80
N ALA A 45 9.87 -1.56 0.20
CA ALA A 45 10.54 -2.76 0.64
C ALA A 45 12.04 -2.59 0.39
N ASN A 46 12.86 -2.61 1.43
CA ASN A 46 14.30 -2.31 1.31
C ASN A 46 14.53 -1.01 0.50
N SER A 47 15.29 -1.10 -0.60
CA SER A 47 15.66 0.01 -1.48
C SER A 47 14.77 0.15 -2.72
N TRP A 48 13.62 -0.50 -2.78
CA TRP A 48 12.68 -0.40 -3.92
C TRP A 48 11.29 0.04 -3.49
N THR A 49 10.53 0.57 -4.45
CA THR A 49 9.13 0.94 -4.26
C THR A 49 8.32 0.50 -5.47
N ALA A 50 7.13 -0.03 -5.23
CA ALA A 50 6.18 -0.44 -6.27
C ALA A 50 4.83 0.23 -6.02
N ARG A 51 4.12 0.57 -7.10
CA ARG A 51 2.76 1.12 -7.05
C ARG A 51 1.77 0.07 -7.57
N TYR A 52 0.65 -0.07 -6.87
CA TYR A 52 -0.48 -0.91 -7.24
C TYR A 52 -1.69 0.00 -7.46
N GLY A 53 -1.99 0.30 -8.72
CA GLY A 53 -3.16 1.09 -9.13
C GLY A 53 -4.13 0.28 -9.98
N GLN A 54 -4.96 0.97 -10.76
CA GLN A 54 -5.91 0.35 -11.68
C GLN A 54 -5.25 -0.61 -12.69
N ASP A 55 -4.02 -0.33 -13.08
CA ASP A 55 -3.17 -1.19 -13.90
C ASP A 55 -2.82 -2.54 -13.24
N ALA A 56 -2.89 -2.61 -11.91
CA ALA A 56 -2.72 -3.82 -11.11
C ALA A 56 -4.05 -4.45 -10.66
N GLY A 57 -5.20 -3.94 -11.16
CA GLY A 57 -6.55 -4.44 -10.83
C GLY A 57 -7.23 -3.75 -9.65
N LEU A 58 -6.67 -2.66 -9.11
CA LEU A 58 -7.32 -1.88 -8.06
C LEU A 58 -8.35 -0.92 -8.68
N ASP A 59 -9.61 -1.34 -8.71
CA ASP A 59 -10.70 -0.60 -9.38
C ASP A 59 -10.84 0.85 -8.87
N ASP A 60 -10.86 1.03 -7.54
CA ASP A 60 -10.87 2.33 -6.88
C ASP A 60 -9.49 2.68 -6.31
N PRO A 61 -8.80 3.71 -6.85
CA PRO A 61 -7.46 4.08 -6.43
C PRO A 61 -7.40 4.83 -5.09
N PHE A 62 -8.53 5.08 -4.41
CA PHE A 62 -8.57 5.79 -3.14
C PHE A 62 -8.51 4.80 -1.97
N VAL A 63 -7.31 4.62 -1.41
CA VAL A 63 -7.05 3.60 -0.38
C VAL A 63 -7.09 4.23 1.02
N TRP A 64 -8.07 3.81 1.83
CA TRP A 64 -8.32 4.37 3.16
C TRP A 64 -7.81 3.50 4.30
N THR A 65 -7.79 2.19 4.09
CA THR A 65 -7.39 1.24 5.14
C THR A 65 -6.73 0.02 4.52
N LEU A 66 -5.83 -0.56 5.31
CA LEU A 66 -5.08 -1.76 4.98
C LEU A 66 -5.13 -2.70 6.19
N ALA A 67 -5.38 -3.98 5.95
CA ALA A 67 -5.36 -5.00 6.98
C ALA A 67 -4.71 -6.29 6.47
N ALA A 68 -4.14 -7.07 7.41
CA ALA A 68 -3.61 -8.38 7.09
C ALA A 68 -4.75 -9.35 6.77
N GLY A 69 -4.68 -10.00 5.60
CA GLY A 69 -5.48 -11.17 5.29
C GLY A 69 -4.97 -12.42 6.00
N THR A 70 -5.81 -13.46 6.06
CA THR A 70 -5.51 -14.70 6.80
C THR A 70 -4.45 -15.59 6.14
N ASP A 71 -4.25 -15.43 4.83
CA ASP A 71 -3.32 -16.21 3.99
C ASP A 71 -2.06 -15.43 3.59
N GLY A 72 -1.79 -14.32 4.25
CA GLY A 72 -0.67 -13.43 3.89
C GLY A 72 -1.02 -12.41 2.81
N SER A 73 -2.28 -12.36 2.35
CA SER A 73 -2.77 -11.27 1.54
C SER A 73 -2.90 -9.96 2.32
N ILE A 74 -3.25 -8.89 1.60
CA ILE A 74 -3.60 -7.61 2.18
C ILE A 74 -5.02 -7.26 1.75
N ASP A 75 -5.87 -6.98 2.73
CA ASP A 75 -7.20 -6.44 2.51
C ASP A 75 -7.11 -4.92 2.38
N ILE A 76 -7.73 -4.38 1.33
CA ILE A 76 -7.64 -2.99 0.89
C ILE A 76 -9.05 -2.40 0.90
N GLY A 77 -9.32 -1.48 1.82
CA GLY A 77 -10.58 -0.75 1.86
C GLY A 77 -10.50 0.54 1.05
N THR A 78 -11.43 0.70 0.11
CA THR A 78 -11.57 1.86 -0.78
C THR A 78 -12.99 2.44 -0.70
N ASN A 79 -13.34 3.47 -1.47
CA ASN A 79 -14.74 3.91 -1.57
C ASN A 79 -15.59 2.91 -2.36
N GLY A 80 -14.98 2.21 -3.31
CA GLY A 80 -15.58 1.13 -4.11
C GLY A 80 -15.57 -0.22 -3.40
N GLY A 81 -15.50 -0.24 -2.07
CA GLY A 81 -15.65 -1.44 -1.25
C GLY A 81 -14.32 -2.07 -0.79
N LEU A 82 -14.28 -3.41 -0.82
CA LEU A 82 -13.19 -4.22 -0.30
C LEU A 82 -12.49 -4.97 -1.44
N SER A 83 -11.19 -4.72 -1.59
CA SER A 83 -10.30 -5.46 -2.48
C SER A 83 -9.28 -6.27 -1.70
N LYS A 84 -8.69 -7.27 -2.33
CA LYS A 84 -7.61 -8.09 -1.78
C LYS A 84 -6.42 -8.11 -2.72
N LEU A 85 -5.22 -7.91 -2.18
CA LEU A 85 -3.95 -8.09 -2.88
C LEU A 85 -3.30 -9.39 -2.45
N ALA A 86 -3.14 -10.31 -3.39
CA ALA A 86 -2.44 -11.58 -3.20
C ALA A 86 -1.56 -11.87 -4.43
N ASP A 87 -0.33 -12.35 -4.20
CA ASP A 87 0.63 -12.69 -5.26
C ASP A 87 0.85 -11.56 -6.30
N GLY A 88 0.76 -10.30 -5.86
CA GLY A 88 0.92 -9.12 -6.70
C GLY A 88 -0.30 -8.73 -7.53
N VAL A 89 -1.42 -9.44 -7.40
CA VAL A 89 -2.68 -9.17 -8.11
C VAL A 89 -3.73 -8.63 -7.15
N VAL A 90 -4.40 -7.53 -7.55
CA VAL A 90 -5.54 -6.98 -6.82
C VAL A 90 -6.84 -7.57 -7.38
N THR A 91 -7.76 -7.97 -6.51
CA THR A 91 -9.09 -8.47 -6.87
C THR A 91 -10.15 -7.85 -5.95
N THR A 92 -11.18 -7.25 -6.53
CA THR A 92 -12.34 -6.73 -5.79
C THR A 92 -13.18 -7.89 -5.23
N LEU A 93 -13.37 -7.91 -3.91
CA LEU A 93 -14.14 -8.94 -3.20
C LEU A 93 -15.61 -8.52 -3.03
N VAL A 94 -15.83 -7.26 -2.66
CA VAL A 94 -17.16 -6.67 -2.43
C VAL A 94 -17.12 -5.22 -2.93
N PRO A 95 -18.00 -4.80 -3.85
CA PRO A 95 -18.09 -3.41 -4.29
C PRO A 95 -18.77 -2.48 -3.27
#